data_AF-A0A2M9L3Y4-F1
#
_entry.id   AF-A0A2M9L3Y4-F1
#
_cell.length_a   1.000
_cell.length_b   1.000
_cell.length_c   1.000
_cell.angle_alpha   90.00
_cell.angle_beta   90.00
_cell.angle_gamma   90.00
#
_symmetry.space_group_name_H-M   'P 1'
#
loop_
_entity.id
_entity.type
_entity.pdbx_description
1 polymer ?
#
loop_
_entity_poly.entity_id
_entity_poly.type
_entity_poly.pdbx_seq_one_letter_code
_entity_poly.pdbx_strand_id
1 'polypeptide(L)'
;MSDPTRPAVTTDVQDFVELCVPLTGFSEFDLYATGMAERYLETARQQVGPDRFAEFWAAWAAAVAAGGGPQGLSPVHLEVARAVTYLWHTGAWPRLAPAAHAALRRQPANEEFVVAPEAYVEGLVWRTFHGHPGGAKPPGFGTWSVQPPPQPDALSLRQDLGLGELPFRAGLTAEVALDAVPGHLLPGLRAAGHIPPSAVPTAAERPDTPRERA
;
A
#
# COMPACT_ATOMS: atom_id res chain seq x y z
N MET A 1 34.17 -7.75 10.07
CA MET A 1 34.77 -7.96 8.75
C MET A 1 33.63 -7.85 7.75
N SER A 2 33.39 -6.65 7.24
CA SER A 2 32.21 -6.35 6.42
C SER A 2 32.50 -6.65 4.95
N ASP A 3 31.57 -7.35 4.30
CA ASP A 3 31.60 -7.71 2.88
C ASP A 3 31.39 -6.46 2.01
N PRO A 4 32.33 -6.10 1.11
CA PRO A 4 32.31 -4.84 0.35
C PRO A 4 31.35 -4.80 -0.85
N THR A 5 30.49 -5.81 -1.04
CA THR A 5 29.65 -5.94 -2.26
C THR A 5 28.17 -5.62 -2.03
N ARG A 6 27.76 -5.23 -0.82
CA ARG A 6 26.39 -4.73 -0.58
C ARG A 6 26.36 -3.22 -0.86
N PRO A 7 25.53 -2.71 -1.79
CA PRO A 7 25.32 -1.27 -1.90
C PRO A 7 24.90 -0.75 -0.53
N ALA A 8 25.56 0.31 -0.06
CA ALA A 8 25.29 0.87 1.25
C ALA A 8 23.90 1.50 1.24
N VAL A 9 22.90 0.73 1.64
CA VAL A 9 21.57 1.26 1.96
C VAL A 9 21.78 2.28 3.09
N THR A 10 21.35 3.53 2.85
CA THR A 10 21.40 4.56 3.89
C THR A 10 20.49 4.14 5.04
N THR A 11 20.86 4.42 6.29
CA THR A 11 20.03 4.11 7.48
C THR A 11 18.57 4.52 7.29
N ASP A 12 18.31 5.70 6.73
CA ASP A 12 16.96 6.20 6.41
C ASP A 12 16.15 5.26 5.50
N VAL A 13 16.78 4.64 4.50
CA VAL A 13 16.12 3.76 3.54
C VAL A 13 15.84 2.40 4.18
N GLN A 14 16.76 1.94 5.04
CA GLN A 14 16.54 0.75 5.83
C GLN A 14 15.36 0.92 6.78
N ASP A 15 15.35 2.00 7.56
CA ASP A 15 14.25 2.33 8.46
C ASP A 15 12.91 2.46 7.68
N PHE A 16 12.97 3.05 6.48
CA PHE A 16 11.81 3.15 5.59
C PHE A 16 11.25 1.80 5.20
N VAL A 17 12.10 0.86 4.79
CA VAL A 17 11.68 -0.49 4.41
C VAL A 17 11.12 -1.25 5.61
N GLU A 18 11.82 -1.26 6.74
CA GLU A 18 11.40 -1.93 7.97
C GLU A 18 10.00 -1.47 8.42
N LEU A 19 9.75 -0.16 8.43
CA LEU A 19 8.45 0.40 8.81
C LEU A 19 7.37 0.27 7.74
N CYS A 20 7.74 -0.04 6.49
CA CYS A 20 6.78 -0.32 5.42
C CYS A 20 6.33 -1.79 5.37
N VAL A 21 7.05 -2.73 5.97
CA VAL A 21 6.62 -4.14 6.10
C VAL A 21 5.21 -4.24 6.70
N PRO A 22 4.91 -3.69 7.90
CA PRO A 22 3.56 -3.72 8.45
C PRO A 22 2.52 -2.91 7.67
N LEU A 23 2.92 -1.92 6.87
CA LEU A 23 1.98 -1.14 6.03
C LEU A 23 1.57 -1.87 4.76
N THR A 24 2.43 -2.76 4.27
CA THR A 24 2.26 -3.41 2.96
C THR A 24 1.91 -4.89 3.09
N GLY A 25 2.30 -5.55 4.18
CA GLY A 25 2.20 -7.00 4.32
C GLY A 25 3.19 -7.76 3.45
N PHE A 26 4.30 -7.12 3.05
CA PHE A 26 5.39 -7.74 2.28
C PHE A 26 6.69 -7.71 3.09
N SER A 27 7.54 -8.72 2.90
CA SER A 27 8.82 -8.82 3.62
C SER A 27 9.79 -7.71 3.19
N GLU A 28 10.81 -7.41 4.02
CA GLU A 28 11.86 -6.46 3.63
C GLU A 28 12.54 -6.89 2.31
N PHE A 29 12.76 -8.19 2.14
CA PHE A 29 13.34 -8.75 0.92
C PHE A 29 12.48 -8.41 -0.30
N ASP A 30 11.16 -8.57 -0.21
CA ASP A 30 10.24 -8.20 -1.29
C ASP A 30 10.29 -6.70 -1.59
N LEU A 31 10.28 -5.86 -0.55
CA LEU A 31 10.33 -4.41 -0.70
C LEU A 31 11.64 -3.96 -1.37
N TYR A 32 12.79 -4.50 -0.96
CA TYR A 32 14.07 -4.24 -1.61
C TYR A 32 14.13 -4.77 -3.04
N ALA A 33 13.53 -5.94 -3.32
CA ALA A 33 13.52 -6.54 -4.64
C ALA A 33 12.78 -5.70 -5.69
N THR A 34 11.97 -4.72 -5.28
CA THR A 34 11.39 -3.73 -6.22
C THR A 34 12.43 -2.76 -6.79
N GLY A 35 13.55 -2.54 -6.09
CA GLY A 35 14.51 -1.47 -6.41
C GLY A 35 13.95 -0.05 -6.26
N MET A 36 12.76 0.14 -5.67
CA MET A 36 12.08 1.43 -5.60
C MET A 36 12.17 2.13 -4.23
N ALA A 37 12.74 1.48 -3.20
CA ALA A 37 12.73 1.97 -1.81
C ALA A 37 13.20 3.42 -1.65
N GLU A 38 14.37 3.77 -2.18
CA GLU A 38 14.92 5.13 -2.09
C GLU A 38 14.03 6.17 -2.78
N ARG A 39 13.55 5.82 -3.98
CA ARG A 39 12.71 6.70 -4.79
C ARG A 39 11.34 6.92 -4.13
N TYR A 40 10.79 5.89 -3.50
CA TYR A 40 9.51 5.98 -2.79
C TYR A 40 9.63 6.78 -1.50
N LEU A 41 10.73 6.62 -0.74
CA LEU A 41 11.02 7.46 0.42
C LEU A 41 11.11 8.94 0.02
N GLU A 42 11.87 9.25 -1.03
CA GLU A 42 12.01 10.64 -1.51
C GLU A 42 10.68 11.21 -2.00
N THR A 43 9.91 10.42 -2.76
CA THR A 43 8.58 10.83 -3.21
C THR A 43 7.67 11.15 -2.03
N ALA A 44 7.64 10.29 -1.00
CA ALA A 44 6.81 10.51 0.18
C ALA A 44 7.22 11.78 0.93
N ARG A 45 8.53 12.02 1.12
CA ARG A 45 9.07 13.23 1.74
C ARG A 45 8.69 14.49 0.95
N GLN A 46 8.82 14.45 -0.37
CA GLN A 46 8.49 15.58 -1.24
C GLN A 46 6.99 15.90 -1.24
N GLN A 47 6.14 14.86 -1.30
CA GLN A 47 4.69 15.04 -1.42
C GLN A 47 4.02 15.41 -0.10
N VAL A 48 4.56 14.95 1.04
CA VAL A 48 4.06 15.29 2.38
C VAL A 48 4.71 16.56 2.92
N GLY A 49 5.94 16.85 2.51
CA GLY A 49 6.83 17.86 3.09
C GLY A 49 7.71 17.24 4.19
N PRO A 50 9.00 17.62 4.30
CA PRO A 50 9.97 16.92 5.14
C PRO A 50 9.60 16.91 6.63
N ASP A 51 9.19 18.06 7.18
CA ASP A 51 8.82 18.18 8.60
C ASP A 51 7.57 17.36 8.92
N ARG A 52 6.55 17.43 8.07
CA ARG A 52 5.29 16.70 8.25
C ARG A 52 5.47 15.20 8.02
N PHE A 53 6.35 14.82 7.11
CA PHE A 53 6.74 13.43 6.95
C PHE A 53 7.45 12.93 8.19
N ALA A 54 8.38 13.70 8.78
CA ALA A 54 9.07 13.32 10.01
C ALA A 54 8.10 13.18 11.21
N GLU A 55 7.12 14.09 11.36
CA GLU A 55 6.05 13.99 12.36
C GLU A 55 5.21 12.72 12.20
N PHE A 56 4.77 12.43 10.97
CA PHE A 56 4.07 11.19 10.63
C PHE A 56 4.94 9.96 10.95
N TRP A 57 6.21 10.00 10.54
CA TRP A 57 7.14 8.90 10.64
C TRP A 57 7.41 8.51 12.10
N ALA A 58 7.61 9.52 12.96
CA ALA A 58 7.78 9.31 14.39
C ALA A 58 6.51 8.72 15.03
N ALA A 59 5.33 9.23 14.65
CA ALA A 59 4.06 8.70 15.16
C ALA A 59 3.82 7.25 14.71
N TRP A 60 4.18 6.92 13.47
CA TRP A 60 4.08 5.56 12.93
C TRP A 60 5.04 4.60 13.62
N ALA A 61 6.31 4.98 13.75
CA ALA A 61 7.31 4.18 14.45
C ALA A 61 6.90 3.88 15.90
N ALA A 62 6.37 4.88 16.61
CA ALA A 62 5.84 4.70 17.97
C ALA A 62 4.66 3.73 18.02
N ALA A 63 3.75 3.79 17.05
CA ALA A 63 2.61 2.87 16.97
C ALA A 63 3.07 1.42 16.72
N VAL A 64 4.02 1.21 15.81
CA VAL A 64 4.61 -0.12 15.53
C VAL A 64 5.34 -0.67 16.75
N ALA A 65 6.16 0.16 17.42
CA ALA A 65 6.89 -0.25 18.62
C ALA A 65 5.96 -0.66 19.77
N ALA A 66 4.75 -0.09 19.85
CA ALA A 66 3.72 -0.46 20.81
C ALA A 66 2.94 -1.74 20.42
N GLY A 67 3.30 -2.41 19.31
CA GLY A 67 2.54 -3.54 18.75
C GLY A 67 1.18 -3.12 18.17
N GLY A 68 1.02 -1.83 17.89
CA GLY A 68 -0.19 -1.26 17.31
C GLY A 68 -0.19 -1.31 15.79
N GLY A 69 -1.16 -0.61 15.21
CA GLY A 69 -1.31 -0.43 13.77
C GLY A 69 -1.74 1.00 13.44
N PRO A 70 -2.02 1.29 12.16
CA PRO A 70 -2.29 2.65 11.70
C PRO A 70 -3.53 3.27 12.37
N GLN A 71 -4.45 2.47 12.94
CA GLN A 71 -5.66 2.91 13.63
C GLN A 71 -5.44 3.93 14.77
N GLY A 72 -4.25 3.97 15.37
CA GLY A 72 -3.92 4.93 16.43
C GLY A 72 -3.47 6.30 15.90
N LEU A 73 -3.30 6.44 14.59
CA LEU A 73 -2.79 7.65 13.95
C LEU A 73 -3.88 8.71 13.78
N SER A 74 -3.45 9.98 13.70
CA SER A 74 -4.36 11.08 13.35
C SER A 74 -4.95 10.87 11.94
N PRO A 75 -6.11 11.47 11.60
CA PRO A 75 -6.69 11.35 10.26
C PRO A 75 -5.74 11.76 9.12
N VAL A 76 -4.86 12.73 9.36
CA VAL A 76 -3.84 13.16 8.38
C VAL A 76 -2.76 12.08 8.24
N HIS A 77 -2.27 11.54 9.35
CA HIS A 77 -1.25 10.48 9.34
C HIS A 77 -1.78 9.17 8.75
N LEU A 78 -3.06 8.83 8.98
CA LEU A 78 -3.75 7.73 8.33
C LEU A 78 -3.75 7.89 6.80
N GLU A 79 -4.03 9.10 6.33
CA GLU A 79 -4.02 9.37 4.89
C GLU A 79 -2.60 9.30 4.29
N VAL A 80 -1.57 9.72 5.04
CA VAL A 80 -0.17 9.54 4.62
C VAL A 80 0.20 8.06 4.58
N ALA A 81 -0.17 7.27 5.60
CA ALA A 81 0.05 5.82 5.60
C ALA A 81 -0.64 5.15 4.39
N ARG A 82 -1.90 5.50 4.12
CA ARG A 82 -2.63 5.05 2.92
C ARG A 82 -1.88 5.40 1.63
N ALA A 83 -1.34 6.62 1.55
CA ALA A 83 -0.61 7.07 0.36
C ALA A 83 0.69 6.29 0.13
N VAL A 84 1.44 6.02 1.20
CA VAL A 84 2.65 5.18 1.15
C VAL A 84 2.30 3.75 0.76
N THR A 85 1.25 3.15 1.33
CA THR A 85 0.79 1.80 0.94
C THR A 85 0.35 1.76 -0.53
N TYR A 86 -0.40 2.77 -1.00
CA TYR A 86 -0.82 2.89 -2.40
C TYR A 86 0.39 3.01 -3.33
N LEU A 87 1.40 3.78 -2.94
CA LEU A 87 2.64 3.95 -3.68
C LEU A 87 3.36 2.60 -3.87
N TRP A 88 3.54 1.84 -2.80
CA TRP A 88 4.16 0.52 -2.87
C TRP A 88 3.38 -0.44 -3.77
N HIS A 89 2.05 -0.43 -3.71
CA HIS A 89 1.23 -1.36 -4.48
C HIS A 89 1.17 -1.01 -5.97
N THR A 90 1.10 0.28 -6.31
CA THR A 90 0.76 0.72 -7.67
C THR A 90 1.93 1.37 -8.41
N GLY A 91 2.97 1.80 -7.69
CA GLY A 91 4.04 2.63 -8.23
C GLY A 91 3.64 4.08 -8.51
N ALA A 92 2.43 4.49 -8.12
CA ALA A 92 1.91 5.83 -8.28
C ALA A 92 1.70 6.50 -6.92
N TRP A 93 1.94 7.81 -6.83
CA TRP A 93 1.51 8.59 -5.68
C TRP A 93 0.04 8.97 -5.84
N PRO A 94 -0.84 8.68 -4.87
CA PRO A 94 -2.26 8.94 -5.04
C PRO A 94 -2.63 10.41 -4.83
N ARG A 95 -3.81 10.77 -5.34
CA ARG A 95 -4.53 11.92 -4.81
C ARG A 95 -4.86 11.68 -3.34
N LEU A 96 -4.51 12.64 -2.47
CA LEU A 96 -4.88 12.58 -1.05
C LEU A 96 -6.29 13.10 -0.82
N ALA A 97 -6.92 12.64 0.26
CA ALA A 97 -8.17 13.18 0.76
C ALA A 97 -8.10 14.72 0.91
N PRO A 98 -9.15 15.47 0.50
CA PRO A 98 -9.13 16.93 0.52
C PRO A 98 -8.78 17.54 1.88
N ALA A 99 -9.30 16.95 2.97
CA ALA A 99 -9.02 17.42 4.34
C ALA A 99 -7.55 17.26 4.72
N ALA A 100 -6.93 16.11 4.40
CA ALA A 100 -5.52 15.88 4.65
C ALA A 100 -4.63 16.76 3.77
N HIS A 101 -4.97 16.92 2.48
CA HIS A 101 -4.28 17.85 1.58
C HIS A 101 -4.24 19.27 2.15
N ALA A 102 -5.39 19.78 2.59
CA ALA A 102 -5.50 21.11 3.20
C ALA A 102 -4.70 21.23 4.50
N ALA A 103 -4.73 20.20 5.35
CA ALA A 103 -4.01 20.18 6.64
C ALA A 103 -2.48 20.14 6.47
N LEU A 104 -1.98 19.46 5.42
CA LEU A 104 -0.56 19.41 5.08
C LEU A 104 -0.03 20.74 4.53
N ARG A 105 -0.89 21.64 4.04
CA ARG A 105 -0.53 22.96 3.46
C ARG A 105 0.62 22.87 2.44
N ARG A 106 0.57 21.83 1.62
CA ARG A 106 1.64 21.48 0.67
C ARG A 106 1.57 22.33 -0.61
N GLN A 107 2.71 22.48 -1.26
CA GLN A 107 2.83 23.17 -2.56
C GLN A 107 2.45 22.29 -3.78
N PRO A 108 2.78 20.97 -3.82
CA PRO A 108 2.44 20.14 -4.96
C PRO A 108 0.93 20.00 -5.19
N ALA A 109 0.54 19.89 -6.46
CA ALA A 109 -0.82 19.63 -6.87
C ALA A 109 -1.34 18.31 -6.27
N ASN A 110 -2.63 18.25 -5.96
CA ASN A 110 -3.26 17.05 -5.41
C ASN A 110 -3.82 16.14 -6.51
N GLU A 111 -2.92 15.61 -7.32
CA GLU A 111 -3.23 14.72 -8.45
C GLU A 111 -2.46 13.40 -8.30
N GLU A 112 -3.00 12.34 -8.89
CA GLU A 112 -2.29 11.06 -8.97
C GLU A 112 -1.26 11.10 -10.09
N PHE A 113 -0.06 10.57 -9.83
CA PHE A 113 0.98 10.44 -10.84
C PHE A 113 1.83 9.19 -10.62
N VAL A 114 2.31 8.61 -11.72
CA VAL A 114 3.27 7.49 -11.67
C VAL A 114 4.65 8.03 -11.35
N VAL A 115 5.31 7.45 -10.34
CA VAL A 115 6.58 7.99 -9.81
C VAL A 115 7.75 7.79 -10.78
N ALA A 116 7.78 6.66 -11.48
CA ALA A 116 8.77 6.37 -12.51
C ALA A 116 8.25 5.33 -13.50
N PRO A 117 8.80 5.25 -14.72
CA PRO A 117 8.42 4.23 -15.70
C PRO A 117 8.52 2.80 -15.16
N GLU A 118 9.55 2.51 -14.36
CA GLU A 118 9.76 1.18 -13.77
C GLU A 118 8.78 0.89 -12.63
N ALA A 119 8.22 1.92 -11.97
CA ALA A 119 7.42 1.77 -10.77
C ALA A 119 6.13 0.96 -11.02
N TYR A 120 5.53 1.08 -12.21
CA TYR A 120 4.38 0.25 -12.60
C TYR A 120 4.75 -1.23 -12.68
N VAL A 121 5.93 -1.56 -13.23
CA VAL A 121 6.38 -2.94 -13.43
C VAL A 121 6.75 -3.60 -12.10
N GLU A 122 7.22 -2.81 -11.12
CA GLU A 122 7.66 -3.27 -9.80
C GLU A 122 6.59 -3.12 -8.70
N GLY A 123 5.38 -2.67 -9.03
CA GLY A 123 4.30 -2.50 -8.07
C GLY A 123 3.90 -3.82 -7.39
N LEU A 124 3.69 -3.79 -6.07
CA LEU A 124 3.37 -4.99 -5.28
C LEU A 124 1.99 -5.59 -5.61
N VAL A 125 1.11 -4.84 -6.28
CA VAL A 125 -0.21 -5.36 -6.72
C VAL A 125 -0.06 -6.60 -7.59
N TRP A 126 0.99 -6.69 -8.41
CA TRP A 126 1.23 -7.86 -9.26
C TRP A 126 1.57 -9.09 -8.43
N ARG A 127 2.37 -8.93 -7.37
CA ARG A 127 2.75 -10.02 -6.47
C ARG A 127 1.56 -10.50 -5.64
N THR A 128 0.68 -9.58 -5.24
CA THR A 128 -0.52 -9.87 -4.43
C THR A 128 -1.40 -10.94 -5.08
N PHE A 129 -1.61 -10.85 -6.39
CA PHE A 129 -2.45 -11.80 -7.14
C PHE A 129 -1.63 -12.83 -7.94
N HIS A 130 -0.32 -12.96 -7.65
CA HIS A 130 0.62 -13.82 -8.41
C HIS A 130 0.54 -13.58 -9.93
N GLY A 131 0.30 -12.33 -10.32
CA GLY A 131 0.14 -11.87 -11.69
C GLY A 131 1.41 -11.24 -12.26
N HIS A 132 1.26 -10.69 -13.46
CA HIS A 132 2.33 -10.00 -14.17
C HIS A 132 1.81 -8.65 -14.68
N PRO A 133 2.66 -7.60 -14.70
CA PRO A 133 2.26 -6.31 -15.23
C PRO A 133 1.86 -6.44 -16.71
N GLY A 134 0.70 -5.91 -17.08
CA GLY A 134 0.29 -5.87 -18.49
C GLY A 134 1.32 -5.08 -19.32
N GLY A 135 1.82 -5.67 -20.41
CA GLY A 135 2.81 -5.04 -21.29
C GLY A 135 4.28 -5.15 -20.85
N ALA A 136 4.56 -5.81 -19.71
CA ALA A 136 5.92 -6.09 -19.25
C ALA A 136 6.00 -7.50 -18.63
N LYS A 137 7.19 -8.12 -18.63
CA LYS A 137 7.43 -9.43 -18.00
C LYS A 137 6.34 -10.50 -18.33
N PRO A 138 6.01 -10.76 -19.61
CA PRO A 138 4.92 -11.68 -19.94
C PRO A 138 5.24 -13.12 -19.50
N PRO A 139 4.26 -13.87 -18.95
CA PRO A 139 4.47 -15.21 -18.40
C PRO A 139 4.61 -16.33 -19.46
N GLY A 140 4.82 -15.97 -20.73
CA GLY A 140 4.76 -16.88 -21.88
C GLY A 140 3.35 -17.16 -22.38
N PHE A 141 3.23 -17.81 -23.54
CA PHE A 141 1.95 -18.23 -24.10
C PHE A 141 1.44 -19.49 -23.39
N GLY A 142 0.13 -19.55 -23.10
CA GLY A 142 -0.53 -20.75 -22.57
C GLY A 142 -0.52 -20.88 -21.05
N THR A 143 0.11 -19.97 -20.32
CA THR A 143 0.19 -20.01 -18.83
C THR A 143 -1.19 -19.88 -18.18
N TRP A 144 -2.15 -19.26 -18.85
CA TRP A 144 -3.56 -19.20 -18.41
C TRP A 144 -4.29 -20.54 -18.38
N SER A 145 -3.72 -21.59 -18.98
CA SER A 145 -4.27 -22.95 -18.91
C SER A 145 -3.85 -23.71 -17.64
N VAL A 146 -2.85 -23.20 -16.92
CA VAL A 146 -2.34 -23.81 -15.69
C VAL A 146 -3.19 -23.33 -14.51
N GLN A 147 -3.61 -24.27 -13.67
CA GLN A 147 -4.33 -23.93 -12.44
C GLN A 147 -3.45 -23.06 -11.51
N PRO A 148 -4.00 -21.99 -10.91
CA PRO A 148 -3.25 -21.20 -9.93
C PRO A 148 -2.79 -22.04 -8.73
N PRO A 149 -1.65 -21.70 -8.11
CA PRO A 149 -1.19 -22.35 -6.89
C PRO A 149 -2.21 -22.16 -5.75
N PRO A 150 -2.24 -23.09 -4.76
CA PRO A 150 -3.04 -22.90 -3.56
C PRO A 150 -2.56 -21.67 -2.77
N GLN A 151 -3.46 -21.09 -1.96
CA GLN A 151 -3.06 -20.01 -1.08
C GLN A 151 -2.14 -20.53 0.03
N PRO A 152 -1.11 -19.75 0.42
CA PRO A 152 -0.23 -20.10 1.53
C PRO A 152 -1.01 -20.13 2.84
N ASP A 153 -0.61 -21.00 3.76
CA ASP A 153 -1.21 -21.04 5.09
C ASP A 153 -0.75 -19.84 5.94
N ALA A 154 -1.58 -19.49 6.94
CA ALA A 154 -1.35 -18.32 7.77
C ALA A 154 -0.07 -18.38 8.61
N LEU A 155 0.44 -19.58 8.93
CA LEU A 155 1.66 -19.74 9.72
C LEU A 155 2.89 -19.46 8.86
N SER A 156 2.96 -20.00 7.64
CA SER A 156 4.02 -19.70 6.68
C SER A 156 4.10 -18.20 6.41
N LEU A 157 2.97 -17.54 6.18
CA LEU A 157 2.92 -16.09 5.96
C LEU A 157 3.51 -15.29 7.13
N ARG A 158 3.22 -15.68 8.38
CA ARG A 158 3.78 -14.98 9.55
C ARG A 158 5.29 -15.14 9.63
N GLN A 159 5.78 -16.35 9.37
CA GLN A 159 7.21 -16.64 9.37
C GLN A 159 7.95 -15.82 8.29
N ASP A 160 7.41 -15.79 7.07
CA ASP A 160 8.00 -15.06 5.95
C ASP A 160 8.03 -13.54 6.18
N LEU A 161 7.01 -13.01 6.86
CA LEU A 161 6.93 -11.60 7.23
C LEU A 161 7.76 -11.25 8.49
N GLY A 162 8.41 -12.22 9.13
CA GLY A 162 9.11 -12.01 10.39
C GLY A 162 8.17 -11.58 11.54
N LEU A 163 6.87 -11.81 11.39
CA LEU A 163 5.87 -11.47 12.38
C LEU A 163 5.89 -12.54 13.48
N GLY A 164 6.34 -12.17 14.67
CA GLY A 164 6.20 -13.01 15.87
C GLY A 164 4.73 -13.24 16.25
N GLU A 165 4.47 -13.83 17.43
CA GLU A 165 3.13 -13.96 18.05
C GLU A 165 2.44 -12.61 18.38
N LEU A 166 2.93 -11.50 17.82
CA LEU A 166 2.33 -10.20 18.00
C LEU A 166 1.06 -10.13 17.15
N PRO A 167 -0.10 -9.85 17.75
CA PRO A 167 -1.34 -9.69 17.00
C PRO A 167 -1.25 -8.38 16.23
N PHE A 168 -0.73 -8.42 15.01
CA PHE A 168 -0.87 -7.30 14.09
C PHE A 168 -2.37 -7.10 13.82
N ARG A 169 -2.94 -6.06 14.43
CA ARG A 169 -4.37 -5.75 14.32
C ARG A 169 -4.56 -4.84 13.11
N ALA A 170 -4.98 -5.40 11.98
CA ALA A 170 -5.46 -4.66 10.82
C ALA A 170 -6.82 -3.95 11.06
N GLY A 171 -7.10 -3.53 12.30
CA GLY A 171 -8.37 -2.91 12.72
C GLY A 171 -9.57 -3.87 12.81
N LEU A 172 -9.52 -5.04 12.15
CA LEU A 172 -10.56 -6.07 12.25
C LEU A 172 -10.21 -7.07 13.35
N THR A 173 -11.12 -7.26 14.31
CA THR A 173 -10.95 -8.19 15.45
C THR A 173 -11.37 -9.62 15.13
N ALA A 174 -11.95 -9.84 13.95
CA ALA A 174 -12.36 -11.14 13.41
C ALA A 174 -12.38 -11.05 11.87
N GLU A 175 -12.41 -12.20 11.19
CA GLU A 175 -12.72 -12.24 9.77
C GLU A 175 -14.11 -11.61 9.53
N VAL A 176 -14.18 -10.69 8.57
CA VAL A 176 -15.41 -10.01 8.20
C VAL A 176 -15.73 -10.39 6.77
N ALA A 177 -16.92 -10.94 6.55
CA ALA A 177 -17.41 -11.21 5.21
C ALA A 177 -17.55 -9.90 4.42
N LEU A 178 -17.26 -9.92 3.11
CA LEU A 178 -17.24 -8.70 2.29
C LEU A 178 -18.59 -7.95 2.31
N ASP A 179 -19.69 -8.69 2.47
CA ASP A 179 -21.04 -8.16 2.59
C ASP A 179 -21.33 -7.47 3.93
N ALA A 180 -20.50 -7.68 4.96
CA ALA A 180 -20.59 -7.00 6.25
C ALA A 180 -19.77 -5.70 6.30
N VAL A 181 -18.97 -5.39 5.27
CA VAL A 181 -18.20 -4.13 5.21
C VAL A 181 -19.15 -2.96 4.88
N PRO A 182 -19.21 -1.91 5.73
CA PRO A 182 -20.04 -0.73 5.45
C PRO A 182 -19.71 -0.11 4.08
N GLY A 183 -20.74 0.22 3.30
CA GLY A 183 -20.58 0.72 1.93
C GLY A 183 -19.69 1.96 1.82
N HIS A 184 -19.75 2.86 2.81
CA HIS A 184 -18.90 4.05 2.85
C HIS A 184 -17.40 3.76 3.00
N LEU A 185 -17.01 2.53 3.32
CA LEU A 185 -15.61 2.06 3.34
C LEU A 185 -15.20 1.37 2.04
N LEU A 186 -16.16 1.03 1.18
CA LEU A 186 -15.90 0.42 -0.12
C LEU A 186 -15.63 1.51 -1.17
N PRO A 187 -14.73 1.25 -2.14
CA PRO A 187 -14.56 2.14 -3.27
C PRO A 187 -15.85 2.20 -4.11
N GLY A 188 -16.24 3.40 -4.53
CA GLY A 188 -17.39 3.62 -5.40
C GLY A 188 -17.14 3.19 -6.84
N LEU A 189 -18.15 3.40 -7.69
CA LEU A 189 -18.03 3.09 -9.10
C LEU A 189 -17.07 4.05 -9.80
N ARG A 190 -16.11 3.50 -10.55
CA ARG A 190 -15.26 4.28 -11.45
C ARG A 190 -16.04 4.64 -12.71
N ALA A 191 -16.51 5.88 -12.79
CA ALA A 191 -17.35 6.35 -13.91
C ALA A 191 -16.64 6.34 -15.27
N ALA A 192 -15.31 6.52 -15.31
CA ALA A 192 -14.53 6.52 -16.54
C ALA A 192 -13.07 6.10 -16.33
N GLY A 193 -12.44 5.55 -17.37
CA GLY A 193 -11.07 5.05 -17.33
C GLY A 193 -9.97 6.11 -17.19
N HIS A 194 -10.27 7.40 -17.39
CA HIS A 194 -9.32 8.49 -17.14
C HIS A 194 -9.32 8.95 -15.67
N ILE A 195 -10.34 8.58 -14.89
CA ILE A 195 -10.41 8.92 -13.47
C ILE A 195 -9.46 7.98 -12.75
N PRO A 196 -8.42 8.46 -12.06
CA PRO A 196 -7.50 7.58 -11.36
C PRO A 196 -8.19 6.86 -10.19
N PRO A 197 -7.75 5.66 -9.78
CA PRO A 197 -8.35 4.92 -8.68
C PRO A 197 -8.41 5.72 -7.38
N SER A 198 -7.39 6.54 -7.06
CA SER A 198 -7.40 7.39 -5.87
C SER A 198 -8.40 8.54 -5.90
N ALA A 199 -8.95 8.87 -7.07
CA ALA A 199 -10.01 9.88 -7.22
C ALA A 199 -11.42 9.27 -7.21
N VAL A 200 -11.55 7.95 -7.11
CA VAL A 200 -12.84 7.27 -7.00
C VAL A 200 -13.44 7.60 -5.64
N PRO A 201 -14.65 8.20 -5.58
CA PRO A 201 -15.30 8.48 -4.30
C PRO A 201 -15.65 7.16 -3.61
N THR A 202 -15.82 7.20 -2.28
CA THR A 202 -16.39 6.07 -1.55
C THR A 202 -17.79 5.74 -2.04
N ALA A 203 -18.20 4.48 -1.94
CA ALA A 203 -19.53 4.08 -2.35
C ALA A 203 -20.57 4.75 -1.44
N ALA A 204 -21.48 5.52 -2.04
CA ALA A 204 -22.79 5.73 -1.44
C ALA A 204 -23.45 4.35 -1.27
N GLU A 205 -24.30 4.18 -0.26
CA GLU A 205 -24.89 2.89 0.19
C GLU A 205 -25.10 1.84 -0.92
N ARG A 206 -24.88 0.56 -0.58
CA ARG A 206 -25.02 -0.56 -1.50
C ARG A 206 -26.36 -0.42 -2.26
N PRO A 207 -26.35 -0.41 -3.61
CA PRO A 207 -27.60 -0.39 -4.35
C PRO A 207 -28.42 -1.62 -3.94
N ASP A 208 -29.66 -1.39 -3.49
CA ASP A 208 -30.61 -2.47 -3.19
C ASP A 208 -30.65 -3.43 -4.39
N THR A 209 -30.45 -4.72 -4.11
CA THR A 209 -30.57 -5.77 -5.13
C THR A 209 -31.92 -5.59 -5.84
N PRO A 210 -31.97 -5.45 -7.17
CA PRO A 210 -33.23 -5.29 -7.87
C PRO A 210 -34.08 -6.53 -7.57
N ARG A 211 -35.24 -6.34 -6.93
CA ARG A 211 -36.24 -7.41 -6.82
C ARG A 211 -36.50 -7.93 -8.23
N GLU A 212 -36.18 -9.20 -8.48
CA GLU A 212 -36.54 -9.89 -9.71
C GLU A 212 -38.02 -9.63 -9.97
N ARG A 213 -38.29 -8.95 -11.09
CA ARG A 213 -39.67 -8.80 -11.56
C ARG A 213 -40.09 -10.16 -12.11
N ALA A 214 -41.03 -10.77 -11.42
CA ALA A 214 -41.78 -11.94 -11.87
C ALA A 214 -42.55 -11.64 -13.16
#